data_AF-A0A358PI67-F1
#
_entry.id   AF-A0A358PI67-F1
#
_cell.length_a   1.000
_cell.length_b   1.000
_cell.length_c   1.000
_cell.angle_alpha   90.00
_cell.angle_beta   90.00
_cell.angle_gamma   90.00
#
_symmetry.space_group_name_H-M   'P 1'
#
loop_
_entity.id
_entity.type
_entity.pdbx_description
1 polymer ?
#
loop_
_entity_poly.entity_id
_entity_poly.type
_entity_poly.pdbx_seq_one_letter_code
_entity_poly.pdbx_strand_id
1 'polypeptide(L)'
;MQQKNNSHRIRICAVCFALLIMLIAAATYYFACRGTEYRILDDAEIQQMSARSEYSTEAQRTLAESALMLVGKVNYFWGGKSYTVGWDDRWGKPAEVTSPGHSTSGTTIPYGLDCSGFVLWCYIQLGADKTETIEKIGVGTWNQWDKSAEIKKSDVQIGDLAFINKYPGSDGNHVGICVGFLKNGEPLIAHCSATQNKVVVSTCGSEFKYFRRPCSVLTAN
;
A
#
# COMPACT_ATOMS: atom_id res chain seq x y z
N MET A 1 -25.51 59.99 -14.41
CA MET A 1 -24.16 59.37 -14.51
C MET A 1 -23.88 58.31 -13.44
N GLN A 2 -24.33 58.49 -12.19
CA GLN A 2 -24.02 57.62 -11.05
C GLN A 2 -24.57 56.17 -11.16
N GLN A 3 -25.77 55.98 -11.72
CA GLN A 3 -26.42 54.68 -11.88
C GLN A 3 -25.71 53.75 -12.89
N LYS A 4 -25.11 54.33 -13.94
CA LYS A 4 -24.33 53.60 -14.96
C LYS A 4 -22.97 53.12 -14.41
N ASN A 5 -22.40 53.87 -13.46
CA ASN A 5 -21.17 53.49 -12.76
C ASN A 5 -21.42 52.35 -11.75
N ASN A 6 -22.57 52.35 -11.07
CA ASN A 6 -22.94 51.27 -10.16
C ASN A 6 -23.23 49.94 -10.89
N SER A 7 -23.91 49.98 -12.04
CA SER A 7 -24.16 48.75 -12.82
C SER A 7 -22.87 48.14 -13.37
N HIS A 8 -21.90 48.97 -13.77
CA HIS A 8 -20.59 48.53 -14.21
C HIS A 8 -19.78 47.86 -13.08
N ARG A 9 -19.79 48.45 -11.88
CA ARG A 9 -19.12 47.88 -10.69
C ARG A 9 -19.74 46.54 -10.26
N ILE A 10 -21.06 46.43 -10.27
CA ILE A 10 -21.76 45.17 -9.94
C ILE A 10 -21.40 44.06 -10.94
N ARG A 11 -21.33 44.38 -12.24
CA ARG A 11 -20.92 43.42 -13.27
C ARG A 11 -19.48 42.94 -13.08
N ILE A 12 -18.55 43.85 -12.77
CA ILE A 12 -17.16 43.49 -12.47
C ILE A 12 -17.10 42.55 -11.26
N CYS A 13 -17.77 42.90 -10.15
CA CYS A 13 -17.78 42.06 -8.95
C CYS A 13 -18.36 40.66 -9.22
N ALA A 14 -19.44 40.57 -10.00
CA ALA A 14 -20.05 39.30 -10.38
C ALA A 14 -19.11 38.42 -11.22
N VAL A 15 -18.38 39.03 -12.18
CA VAL A 15 -17.38 38.32 -13.00
C VAL A 15 -16.20 37.87 -12.14
N CYS A 16 -15.68 38.73 -11.25
CA CYS A 16 -14.60 38.35 -10.33
C CYS A 16 -15.00 37.20 -9.40
N PHE A 17 -16.25 37.22 -8.90
CA PHE A 17 -16.76 36.15 -8.04
C PHE A 17 -16.94 34.83 -8.80
N ALA A 18 -17.44 34.87 -10.03
CA ALA A 18 -17.55 33.70 -10.89
C ALA A 18 -16.17 33.10 -11.23
N LEU A 19 -15.17 33.94 -11.52
CA LEU A 19 -13.80 33.50 -11.76
C LEU A 19 -13.17 32.86 -10.50
N LEU A 20 -13.43 33.43 -9.32
CA LEU A 20 -12.96 32.86 -8.05
C LEU A 20 -13.58 31.48 -7.78
N ILE A 21 -14.89 31.32 -8.01
CA ILE A 21 -15.55 30.02 -7.89
C ILE A 21 -14.95 29.00 -8.86
N MET A 22 -14.73 29.38 -10.13
CA MET A 22 -14.10 28.49 -11.11
C MET A 22 -12.67 28.11 -10.72
N LEU A 23 -11.89 29.04 -10.16
CA LEU A 23 -10.54 28.74 -9.65
C LEU A 23 -10.58 27.78 -8.46
N ILE A 24 -11.51 27.97 -7.51
CA ILE A 24 -11.69 27.05 -6.38
C ILE A 24 -12.12 25.67 -6.90
N ALA A 25 -13.08 25.61 -7.81
CA ALA A 25 -13.52 24.36 -8.43
C ALA A 25 -12.37 23.65 -9.16
N ALA A 26 -11.61 24.38 -9.98
CA ALA A 26 -10.45 23.85 -10.69
C ALA A 26 -9.35 23.38 -9.73
N ALA A 27 -9.09 24.11 -8.64
CA ALA A 27 -8.13 23.69 -7.61
C ALA A 27 -8.63 22.43 -6.90
N THR A 28 -9.90 22.37 -6.47
CA THR A 28 -10.47 21.18 -5.83
C THR A 28 -10.46 19.97 -6.77
N TYR A 29 -10.77 20.15 -8.05
CA TYR A 29 -10.69 19.11 -9.06
C TYR A 29 -9.24 18.66 -9.30
N TYR A 30 -8.31 19.61 -9.43
CA TYR A 30 -6.89 19.33 -9.57
C TYR A 30 -6.34 18.55 -8.36
N PHE A 31 -6.67 18.95 -7.14
CA PHE A 31 -6.27 18.23 -5.92
C PHE A 31 -6.96 16.86 -5.79
N ALA A 32 -8.21 16.73 -6.26
CA ALA A 32 -8.90 15.44 -6.32
C ALA A 32 -8.24 14.49 -7.34
N CYS A 33 -7.84 15.00 -8.51
CA CYS A 33 -7.16 14.22 -9.54
C CYS A 33 -5.71 13.85 -9.16
N ARG A 34 -5.04 14.64 -8.31
CA ARG A 34 -3.68 14.35 -7.85
C ARG A 34 -3.58 13.08 -6.99
N GLY A 35 -4.70 12.62 -6.40
CA GLY A 35 -4.81 11.33 -5.71
C GLY A 35 -4.94 10.11 -6.64
N THR A 36 -4.45 10.22 -7.89
CA THR A 36 -4.52 9.12 -8.87
C THR A 36 -3.17 8.71 -9.43
N GLU A 37 -2.09 9.41 -9.12
CA GLU A 37 -0.74 9.03 -9.56
C GLU A 37 -0.10 8.04 -8.58
N TYR A 38 0.49 6.97 -9.12
CA TYR A 38 1.28 6.05 -8.32
C TYR A 38 2.61 6.70 -7.94
N ARG A 39 2.88 6.76 -6.65
CA ARG A 39 4.08 7.40 -6.12
C ARG A 39 4.54 6.72 -4.84
N ILE A 40 5.85 6.54 -4.71
CA ILE A 40 6.48 6.10 -3.47
C ILE A 40 6.59 7.31 -2.53
N LEU A 41 6.19 7.10 -1.27
CA LEU A 41 6.29 8.11 -0.23
C LEU A 41 7.72 8.22 0.28
N ASP A 42 8.11 9.42 0.71
CA ASP A 42 9.35 9.63 1.45
C ASP A 42 9.17 9.34 2.95
N ASP A 43 10.29 9.32 3.68
CA ASP A 43 10.29 9.01 5.12
C ASP A 43 9.47 10.00 5.94
N ALA A 44 9.46 11.28 5.56
CA ALA A 44 8.72 12.32 6.29
C ALA A 44 7.21 12.12 6.12
N GLU A 45 6.76 11.75 4.92
CA GLU A 45 5.36 11.44 4.65
C GLU A 45 4.90 10.17 5.36
N ILE A 46 5.76 9.14 5.40
CA ILE A 46 5.51 7.91 6.14
C ILE A 46 5.39 8.20 7.64
N GLN A 47 6.30 9.00 8.20
CA GLN A 47 6.25 9.42 9.61
C GLN A 47 4.98 10.23 9.91
N GLN A 48 4.62 11.19 9.06
CA GLN A 48 3.40 11.97 9.21
C GLN A 48 2.14 11.11 9.11
N MET A 49 2.14 10.11 8.23
CA MET A 49 1.05 9.14 8.13
C MET A 49 0.96 8.28 9.39
N SER A 50 2.07 7.71 9.85
CA SER A 50 2.11 6.85 11.04
C SER A 50 1.64 7.62 12.28
N ALA A 51 2.12 8.85 12.48
CA ALA A 51 1.77 9.69 13.63
C ALA A 51 0.28 10.08 13.70
N ARG A 52 -0.46 10.03 12.58
CA ARG A 52 -1.90 10.32 12.54
C ARG A 52 -2.77 9.08 12.36
N SER A 53 -2.16 7.90 12.22
CA SER A 53 -2.91 6.67 12.03
C SER A 53 -3.66 6.33 13.31
N GLU A 54 -4.97 6.19 13.17
CA GLU A 54 -5.82 5.61 14.20
C GLU A 54 -6.01 4.13 13.87
N TYR A 55 -5.77 3.28 14.86
CA TYR A 55 -5.92 1.83 14.72
C TYR A 55 -7.18 1.40 15.48
N SER A 56 -8.12 0.76 14.77
CA SER A 56 -9.34 0.25 15.40
C SER A 56 -9.09 -0.98 16.26
N THR A 57 -7.99 -1.70 16.01
CA THR A 57 -7.58 -2.89 16.76
C THR A 57 -6.06 -2.93 16.93
N GLU A 58 -5.59 -3.67 17.93
CA GLU A 58 -4.15 -3.90 18.10
C GLU A 58 -3.56 -4.67 16.91
N ALA A 59 -4.32 -5.60 16.31
CA ALA A 59 -3.89 -6.30 15.10
C ALA A 59 -3.61 -5.34 13.93
N GLN A 60 -4.44 -4.30 13.75
CA GLN A 60 -4.19 -3.27 12.73
C GLN A 60 -2.91 -2.48 13.03
N ARG A 61 -2.70 -2.10 14.30
CA ARG A 61 -1.45 -1.45 14.73
C ARG A 61 -0.24 -2.33 14.42
N THR A 62 -0.26 -3.59 14.87
CA THR A 62 0.84 -4.54 14.67
C THR A 62 1.17 -4.74 13.19
N LEU A 63 0.16 -4.91 12.33
CA LEU A 63 0.36 -5.06 10.89
C LEU A 63 1.01 -3.82 10.27
N ALA A 64 0.51 -2.62 10.59
CA ALA A 64 1.06 -1.38 10.07
C ALA A 64 2.49 -1.13 10.56
N GLU A 65 2.71 -1.17 11.87
CA GLU A 65 4.03 -0.89 12.46
C GLU A 65 5.08 -1.91 12.01
N SER A 66 4.69 -3.19 11.90
CA SER A 66 5.59 -4.23 11.38
C SER A 66 5.98 -3.99 9.93
N ALA A 67 5.01 -3.68 9.07
CA ALA A 67 5.28 -3.35 7.68
C ALA A 67 6.21 -2.13 7.54
N LEU A 68 5.94 -1.08 8.32
CA LEU A 68 6.75 0.15 8.33
C LEU A 68 8.17 -0.08 8.86
N MET A 69 8.36 -1.03 9.78
CA MET A 69 9.68 -1.39 10.32
C MET A 69 10.68 -1.78 9.23
N LEU A 70 10.22 -2.45 8.17
CA LEU A 70 11.07 -2.97 7.09
C LEU A 70 11.31 -1.98 5.94
N VAL A 71 10.57 -0.87 5.89
CA VAL A 71 10.68 0.13 4.81
C VAL A 71 12.13 0.59 4.68
N GLY A 72 12.66 0.49 3.46
CA GLY A 72 14.04 0.86 3.13
C GLY A 72 15.14 -0.07 3.66
N LYS A 73 14.82 -1.11 4.45
CA LYS A 73 15.81 -1.94 5.15
C LYS A 73 15.98 -3.36 4.60
N VAL A 74 14.92 -3.94 4.01
CA VAL A 74 14.94 -5.32 3.50
C VAL A 74 14.88 -5.30 1.98
N ASN A 75 15.85 -5.97 1.33
CA ASN A 75 15.95 -6.08 -0.12
C ASN A 75 14.83 -6.93 -0.73
N TYR A 76 14.62 -6.74 -2.03
CA TYR A 76 13.79 -7.68 -2.78
C TYR A 76 14.57 -8.96 -3.06
N PHE A 77 13.90 -10.10 -2.88
CA PHE A 77 14.45 -11.41 -3.20
C PHE A 77 13.36 -12.29 -3.80
N TRP A 78 13.51 -12.71 -5.06
CA TRP A 78 12.52 -13.55 -5.73
C TRP A 78 12.30 -14.87 -4.96
N GLY A 79 11.07 -15.14 -4.56
CA GLY A 79 10.73 -16.28 -3.70
C GLY A 79 11.02 -16.10 -2.22
N GLY A 80 11.59 -14.97 -1.80
CA GLY A 80 12.00 -14.70 -0.41
C GLY A 80 10.84 -14.77 0.58
N LYS A 81 11.06 -15.39 1.74
CA LYS A 81 10.08 -15.60 2.82
C LYS A 81 10.75 -15.48 4.18
N SER A 82 10.00 -14.99 5.16
CA SER A 82 10.38 -15.08 6.57
C SER A 82 9.16 -15.44 7.41
N TYR A 83 9.40 -16.27 8.42
CA TYR A 83 8.42 -16.69 9.42
C TYR A 83 8.89 -16.34 10.83
N THR A 84 9.89 -15.46 10.93
CA THR A 84 10.46 -15.02 12.20
C THR A 84 9.65 -13.85 12.73
N VAL A 85 9.27 -13.91 14.01
CA VAL A 85 8.71 -12.77 14.72
C VAL A 85 9.81 -11.75 14.98
N GLY A 86 9.61 -10.51 14.56
CA GLY A 86 10.64 -9.47 14.55
C GLY A 86 11.64 -9.60 13.39
N TRP A 87 12.89 -9.22 13.63
CA TRP A 87 13.96 -9.19 12.63
C TRP A 87 14.45 -10.59 12.24
N ASP A 88 14.67 -10.83 10.96
CA ASP A 88 15.28 -12.06 10.44
C ASP A 88 16.75 -11.83 10.11
N ASP A 89 17.64 -12.50 10.83
CA ASP A 89 19.09 -12.37 10.66
C ASP A 89 19.61 -12.78 9.28
N ARG A 90 18.78 -13.40 8.43
CA ARG A 90 19.15 -13.73 7.06
C ARG A 90 19.11 -12.50 6.15
N TRP A 91 18.31 -11.48 6.46
CA TRP A 91 18.17 -10.31 5.58
C TRP A 91 19.50 -9.59 5.36
N GLY A 92 19.77 -9.23 4.10
CA GLY A 92 21.01 -8.60 3.66
C GLY A 92 22.19 -9.57 3.47
N LYS A 93 22.13 -10.80 3.99
CA LYS A 93 23.21 -11.79 3.80
C LYS A 93 23.14 -12.40 2.40
N PRO A 94 24.28 -12.71 1.75
CA PRO A 94 24.27 -13.38 0.45
C PRO A 94 23.50 -14.71 0.50
N ALA A 95 22.58 -14.91 -0.45
CA ALA A 95 21.86 -16.16 -0.65
C ALA A 95 21.58 -16.37 -2.14
N GLU A 96 21.53 -17.63 -2.57
CA GLU A 96 21.17 -17.99 -3.94
C GLU A 96 19.66 -17.93 -4.13
N VAL A 97 19.20 -17.28 -5.20
CA VAL A 97 17.80 -17.26 -5.61
C VAL A 97 17.45 -18.61 -6.24
N THR A 98 16.87 -19.50 -5.45
CA THR A 98 16.50 -20.86 -5.91
C THR A 98 15.13 -20.94 -6.58
N SER A 99 14.27 -19.94 -6.37
CA SER A 99 12.95 -19.92 -7.01
C SER A 99 13.08 -19.68 -8.52
N PRO A 100 12.39 -20.48 -9.36
CA PRO A 100 12.52 -20.41 -10.81
C PRO A 100 11.72 -19.23 -11.40
N GLY A 101 11.96 -18.94 -12.68
CA GLY A 101 11.09 -18.05 -13.47
C GLY A 101 11.34 -16.56 -13.32
N HIS A 102 12.46 -16.14 -12.73
CA HIS A 102 12.87 -14.74 -12.63
C HIS A 102 14.28 -14.52 -13.19
N SER A 103 14.59 -13.30 -13.62
CA SER A 103 15.90 -12.97 -14.20
C SER A 103 17.07 -13.12 -13.23
N THR A 104 16.80 -13.17 -11.92
CA THR A 104 17.80 -13.40 -10.87
C THR A 104 17.90 -14.85 -10.42
N SER A 105 17.09 -15.78 -10.96
CA SER A 105 17.17 -17.19 -10.58
C SER A 105 18.60 -17.75 -10.82
N GLY A 106 19.15 -18.44 -9.82
CA GLY A 106 20.52 -18.97 -9.84
C GLY A 106 21.63 -17.95 -9.53
N THR A 107 21.30 -16.69 -9.24
CA THR A 107 22.30 -15.70 -8.80
C THR A 107 22.34 -15.60 -7.27
N THR A 108 23.50 -15.20 -6.73
CA THR A 108 23.65 -14.88 -5.30
C THR A 108 23.50 -13.39 -5.09
N ILE A 109 22.48 -12.99 -4.33
CA ILE A 109 22.17 -11.60 -4.00
C ILE A 109 21.86 -11.48 -2.49
N PRO A 110 21.80 -10.26 -1.91
CA PRO A 110 21.35 -10.08 -0.54
C PRO A 110 19.94 -10.65 -0.33
N TYR A 111 19.80 -11.57 0.65
CA TYR A 111 18.53 -12.19 0.98
C TYR A 111 17.52 -11.17 1.48
N GLY A 112 16.25 -11.44 1.23
CA GLY A 112 15.16 -10.51 1.51
C GLY A 112 13.81 -11.19 1.32
N LEU A 113 12.84 -10.42 0.85
CA LEU A 113 11.46 -10.86 0.70
C LEU A 113 11.00 -10.63 -0.74
N ASP A 114 10.08 -11.47 -1.23
CA ASP A 114 9.23 -11.07 -2.36
C ASP A 114 7.96 -10.37 -1.86
N CYS A 115 7.12 -9.91 -2.78
CA CYS A 115 5.91 -9.16 -2.44
C CYS A 115 4.95 -9.95 -1.53
N SER A 116 4.62 -11.18 -1.91
CA SER A 116 3.74 -12.05 -1.13
C SER A 116 4.36 -12.50 0.20
N GLY A 117 5.67 -12.71 0.22
CA GLY A 117 6.43 -13.09 1.41
C GLY A 117 6.50 -11.98 2.43
N PHE A 118 6.60 -10.74 1.97
CA PHE A 118 6.47 -9.56 2.82
C PHE A 118 5.08 -9.45 3.46
N VAL A 119 4.01 -9.63 2.67
CA VAL A 119 2.63 -9.61 3.21
C VAL A 119 2.44 -10.71 4.25
N LEU A 120 2.85 -11.95 3.94
CA LEU A 120 2.74 -13.06 4.88
C LEU A 120 3.54 -12.81 6.16
N TRP A 121 4.77 -12.29 6.04
CA TRP A 121 5.59 -11.93 7.19
C TRP A 121 4.92 -10.87 8.07
N CYS A 122 4.23 -9.87 7.50
CA CYS A 122 3.48 -8.90 8.30
C CYS A 122 2.42 -9.59 9.17
N TYR A 123 1.72 -10.58 8.62
CA TYR A 123 0.74 -11.37 9.35
C TYR A 123 1.33 -12.32 10.39
N ILE A 124 2.55 -12.83 10.17
CA ILE A 124 3.30 -13.60 11.18
C ILE A 124 3.53 -12.78 12.46
N GLN A 125 3.64 -11.45 12.34
CA GLN A 125 3.86 -10.57 13.50
C GLN A 125 2.66 -10.47 14.44
N LEU A 126 1.48 -10.95 14.02
CA LEU A 126 0.33 -11.08 14.91
C LEU A 126 0.54 -12.16 15.99
N GLY A 127 1.60 -12.98 15.90
CA GLY A 127 1.94 -13.97 16.93
C GLY A 127 1.05 -15.22 16.94
N ALA A 128 0.17 -15.38 15.95
CA ALA A 128 -0.59 -16.61 15.73
C ALA A 128 0.35 -17.76 15.32
N ASP A 129 -0.15 -19.00 15.36
CA ASP A 129 0.63 -20.14 14.89
C ASP A 129 1.06 -19.95 13.41
N LYS A 130 2.31 -20.33 13.11
CA LYS A 130 2.88 -20.17 11.77
C LYS A 130 2.10 -20.96 10.73
N THR A 131 1.73 -22.21 11.04
CA THR A 131 1.01 -23.08 10.10
C THR A 131 -0.38 -22.51 9.85
N GLU A 132 -1.08 -22.12 10.92
CA GLU A 132 -2.37 -21.43 10.82
C GLU A 132 -2.28 -20.16 9.96
N THR A 133 -1.25 -19.34 10.17
CA THR A 133 -1.03 -18.10 9.41
C THR A 133 -0.81 -18.40 7.93
N ILE A 134 0.01 -19.41 7.61
CA ILE A 134 0.24 -19.87 6.23
C ILE A 134 -1.08 -20.35 5.59
N GLU A 135 -1.90 -21.13 6.31
CA GLU A 135 -3.16 -21.67 5.79
C GLU A 135 -4.22 -20.59 5.56
N LYS A 136 -4.27 -19.58 6.44
CA LYS A 136 -5.26 -18.50 6.41
C LYS A 136 -4.90 -17.38 5.45
N ILE A 137 -3.63 -17.01 5.36
CA ILE A 137 -3.17 -15.89 4.54
C ILE A 137 -2.64 -16.36 3.18
N GLY A 138 -1.95 -17.50 3.15
CA GLY A 138 -1.39 -18.07 1.92
C GLY A 138 0.04 -17.63 1.62
N VAL A 139 0.74 -18.46 0.83
CA VAL A 139 2.09 -18.24 0.34
C VAL A 139 2.03 -18.02 -1.17
N GLY A 140 2.56 -16.89 -1.65
CA GLY A 140 2.44 -16.51 -3.05
C GLY A 140 1.18 -15.70 -3.34
N THR A 141 1.26 -14.84 -4.36
CA THR A 141 0.20 -13.87 -4.70
C THR A 141 -1.13 -14.54 -5.05
N TRP A 142 -1.10 -15.71 -5.71
CA TRP A 142 -2.30 -16.46 -6.07
C TRP A 142 -3.03 -17.03 -4.84
N ASN A 143 -2.31 -17.67 -3.92
CA ASN A 143 -2.93 -18.17 -2.70
C ASN A 143 -3.50 -17.04 -1.85
N GLN A 144 -2.79 -15.90 -1.75
CA GLN A 144 -3.30 -14.73 -1.03
C GLN A 144 -4.57 -14.14 -1.67
N TRP A 145 -4.67 -14.19 -2.99
CA TRP A 145 -5.90 -13.81 -3.70
C TRP A 145 -7.07 -14.72 -3.34
N ASP A 146 -6.88 -16.05 -3.41
CA ASP A 146 -7.93 -17.05 -3.14
C ASP A 146 -8.36 -17.08 -1.67
N LYS A 147 -7.45 -16.71 -0.75
CA LYS A 147 -7.68 -16.65 0.70
C LYS A 147 -8.23 -15.31 1.18
N SER A 148 -8.56 -14.41 0.26
CA SER A 148 -9.17 -13.11 0.56
C SER A 148 -10.43 -12.88 -0.26
N ALA A 149 -11.27 -11.94 0.17
CA ALA A 149 -12.50 -11.54 -0.51
C ALA A 149 -12.37 -10.13 -1.09
N GLU A 150 -12.95 -9.88 -2.25
CA GLU A 150 -12.95 -8.55 -2.88
C GLU A 150 -13.69 -7.52 -2.02
N ILE A 151 -13.12 -6.32 -1.91
CA ILE A 151 -13.72 -5.16 -1.22
C ILE A 151 -13.60 -3.92 -2.10
N LYS A 152 -14.46 -2.92 -1.86
CA LYS A 152 -14.33 -1.62 -2.53
C LYS A 152 -13.14 -0.86 -1.94
N LYS A 153 -12.50 0.01 -2.73
CA LYS A 153 -11.45 0.92 -2.25
C LYS A 153 -11.91 1.77 -1.06
N SER A 154 -13.20 2.14 -1.02
CA SER A 154 -13.81 2.91 0.08
C SER A 154 -13.91 2.14 1.39
N ASP A 155 -13.85 0.81 1.34
CA ASP A 155 -14.09 -0.08 2.49
C ASP A 155 -12.77 -0.65 3.03
N VAL A 156 -11.65 -0.24 2.43
CA VAL A 156 -10.29 -0.64 2.82
C VAL A 156 -10.01 -0.19 4.24
N GLN A 157 -9.38 -1.10 4.99
CA GLN A 157 -8.88 -0.91 6.33
C GLN A 157 -7.38 -1.27 6.36
N ILE A 158 -6.70 -0.84 7.41
CA ILE A 158 -5.32 -1.26 7.68
C ILE A 158 -5.30 -2.80 7.79
N GLY A 159 -4.32 -3.42 7.13
CA GLY A 159 -4.19 -4.87 7.01
C GLY A 159 -4.79 -5.46 5.73
N ASP A 160 -5.71 -4.78 5.06
CA ASP A 160 -6.25 -5.28 3.79
C ASP A 160 -5.17 -5.34 2.70
N LEU A 161 -5.36 -6.27 1.77
CA LEU A 161 -4.44 -6.51 0.67
C LEU A 161 -4.81 -5.66 -0.54
N ALA A 162 -3.80 -5.24 -1.29
CA ALA A 162 -3.97 -4.56 -2.56
C ALA A 162 -3.15 -5.26 -3.65
N PHE A 163 -3.78 -5.56 -4.78
CA PHE A 163 -3.19 -6.25 -5.91
C PHE A 163 -3.22 -5.38 -7.17
N ILE A 164 -2.22 -5.55 -8.03
CA ILE A 164 -2.14 -4.79 -9.30
C ILE A 164 -2.95 -5.43 -10.44
N ASN A 165 -3.12 -6.76 -10.42
CA ASN A 165 -3.84 -7.50 -11.45
C ASN A 165 -4.93 -8.38 -10.83
N LYS A 166 -5.99 -8.63 -11.61
CA LYS A 166 -7.05 -9.57 -11.24
C LYS A 166 -6.57 -11.00 -11.44
N TYR A 167 -7.06 -11.90 -10.61
CA TYR A 167 -6.87 -13.33 -10.78
C TYR A 167 -8.22 -14.08 -10.74
N PRO A 168 -8.39 -15.17 -11.54
CA PRO A 168 -7.51 -15.63 -12.62
C PRO A 168 -7.59 -14.74 -13.88
N GLY A 169 -6.62 -14.90 -14.80
CA GLY A 169 -6.66 -14.28 -16.15
C GLY A 169 -5.67 -13.15 -16.43
N SER A 170 -4.60 -13.00 -15.64
CA SER A 170 -3.51 -12.06 -15.92
C SER A 170 -2.15 -12.70 -15.62
N ASP A 171 -1.17 -12.45 -16.48
CA ASP A 171 0.21 -12.90 -16.28
C ASP A 171 0.92 -11.97 -15.29
N GLY A 172 1.46 -12.56 -14.22
CA GLY A 172 2.15 -11.81 -13.16
C GLY A 172 1.20 -11.02 -12.26
N ASN A 173 1.52 -10.98 -10.98
CA ASN A 173 0.78 -10.18 -10.01
C ASN A 173 1.73 -9.68 -8.92
N HIS A 174 1.35 -8.58 -8.29
CA HIS A 174 2.08 -7.94 -7.21
C HIS A 174 1.08 -7.58 -6.12
N VAL A 175 1.49 -7.75 -4.87
CA VAL A 175 0.63 -7.56 -3.71
C VAL A 175 1.33 -6.70 -2.67
N GLY A 176 0.55 -5.88 -1.99
CA GLY A 176 0.95 -5.15 -0.81
C GLY A 176 -0.15 -5.17 0.25
N ILE A 177 0.15 -4.55 1.38
CA ILE A 177 -0.73 -4.43 2.54
C ILE A 177 -1.02 -2.97 2.85
N CYS A 178 -2.26 -2.64 3.17
CA CYS A 178 -2.65 -1.30 3.59
C CYS A 178 -2.08 -1.01 4.99
N VAL A 179 -1.32 0.09 5.13
CA VAL A 179 -0.68 0.49 6.39
C VAL A 179 -1.22 1.82 6.94
N GLY A 180 -2.11 2.47 6.21
CA GLY A 180 -2.71 3.74 6.59
C GLY A 180 -3.36 4.42 5.39
N PHE A 181 -3.69 5.70 5.56
CA PHE A 181 -4.44 6.46 4.54
C PHE A 181 -3.88 7.87 4.41
N LEU A 182 -3.90 8.47 3.23
CA LEU A 182 -3.73 9.92 3.04
C LEU A 182 -4.89 10.72 3.67
N LYS A 183 -4.73 12.04 3.80
CA LYS A 183 -5.78 12.91 4.38
C LYS A 183 -7.10 12.88 3.61
N ASN A 184 -7.04 12.58 2.31
CA ASN A 184 -8.20 12.44 1.43
C ASN A 184 -8.84 11.03 1.50
N GLY A 185 -8.36 10.15 2.39
CA GLY A 185 -8.85 8.78 2.52
C GLY A 185 -8.25 7.77 1.54
N GLU A 186 -7.28 8.16 0.71
CA GLU A 186 -6.61 7.21 -0.18
C GLU A 186 -5.76 6.20 0.62
N PRO A 187 -5.92 4.88 0.44
CA PRO A 187 -5.09 3.88 1.09
C PRO A 187 -3.62 3.99 0.68
N LEU A 188 -2.74 3.73 1.65
CA LEU A 188 -1.30 3.67 1.46
C LEU A 188 -0.82 2.23 1.62
N ILE A 189 -0.11 1.75 0.60
CA ILE A 189 0.21 0.33 0.44
C ILE A 189 1.70 0.13 0.69
N ALA A 190 2.05 -0.65 1.71
CA ALA A 190 3.40 -1.15 1.89
C ALA A 190 3.60 -2.42 1.05
N HIS A 191 4.73 -2.54 0.35
CA HIS A 191 5.07 -3.72 -0.45
C HIS A 191 6.57 -3.85 -0.66
N CYS A 192 7.06 -5.07 -0.86
CA CYS A 192 8.44 -5.32 -1.26
C CYS A 192 8.57 -5.26 -2.78
N SER A 193 9.21 -4.21 -3.30
CA SER A 193 9.26 -3.90 -4.72
C SER A 193 10.55 -4.42 -5.36
N ALA A 194 10.40 -5.22 -6.43
CA ALA A 194 11.53 -5.66 -7.26
C ALA A 194 12.26 -4.48 -7.89
N THR A 195 11.52 -3.53 -8.47
CA THR A 195 12.08 -2.33 -9.14
C THR A 195 12.86 -1.45 -8.19
N GLN A 196 12.40 -1.30 -6.94
CA GLN A 196 13.09 -0.49 -5.93
C GLN A 196 14.13 -1.28 -5.14
N ASN A 197 14.16 -2.59 -5.32
CA ASN A 197 14.95 -3.54 -4.55
C ASN A 197 14.85 -3.35 -3.02
N LYS A 198 13.65 -3.02 -2.53
CA LYS A 198 13.38 -2.79 -1.10
C LYS A 198 11.89 -2.78 -0.78
N VAL A 199 11.56 -2.84 0.51
CA VAL A 199 10.22 -2.49 1.01
C VAL A 199 9.99 -0.98 0.90
N VAL A 200 8.84 -0.60 0.34
CA VAL A 200 8.41 0.80 0.17
C VAL A 200 6.96 0.97 0.59
N VAL A 201 6.54 2.23 0.80
CA VAL A 201 5.12 2.61 0.90
C VAL A 201 4.77 3.46 -0.31
N SER A 202 3.63 3.21 -0.94
CA SER A 202 3.16 3.99 -2.09
C SER A 202 1.68 4.35 -1.97
N THR A 203 1.28 5.37 -2.73
CA THR A 203 -0.13 5.56 -3.10
C THR A 203 -0.61 4.37 -3.96
N CYS A 204 -1.92 4.22 -4.12
CA CYS A 204 -2.45 3.19 -5.01
C CYS A 204 -2.18 3.54 -6.48
N GLY A 205 -2.41 4.81 -6.84
CA GLY A 205 -2.37 5.28 -8.21
C GLY A 205 -3.23 4.42 -9.16
N SER A 206 -2.76 4.22 -10.39
CA SER A 206 -3.33 3.27 -11.35
C SER A 206 -2.80 1.84 -11.21
N GLU A 207 -1.83 1.61 -10.31
CA GLU A 207 -1.17 0.32 -10.11
C GLU A 207 -2.05 -0.61 -9.28
N PHE A 208 -2.30 -0.26 -8.01
CA PHE A 208 -3.10 -1.08 -7.10
C PHE A 208 -4.60 -0.85 -7.31
N LYS A 209 -5.23 -1.78 -8.02
CA LYS A 209 -6.63 -1.67 -8.47
C LYS A 209 -7.58 -2.61 -7.74
N TYR A 210 -7.08 -3.71 -7.18
CA TYR A 210 -7.92 -4.76 -6.61
C TYR A 210 -7.65 -4.89 -5.12
N PHE A 211 -8.61 -4.46 -4.31
CA PHE A 211 -8.52 -4.49 -2.86
C PHE A 211 -9.23 -5.72 -2.32
N ARG A 212 -8.61 -6.40 -1.35
CA ARG A 212 -9.15 -7.64 -0.79
C ARG A 212 -8.89 -7.74 0.70
N ARG A 213 -9.84 -8.29 1.45
CA ARG A 213 -9.70 -8.58 2.87
C ARG A 213 -9.48 -10.07 3.09
N PRO A 214 -8.46 -10.52 3.84
CA PRO A 214 -8.32 -11.93 4.20
C PRO A 214 -9.60 -12.47 4.82
N CYS A 215 -10.03 -13.66 4.38
CA CYS A 215 -11.32 -14.24 4.78
C CYS A 215 -11.36 -14.66 6.25
N SER A 216 -10.20 -14.91 6.85
CA SER A 216 -10.07 -15.36 8.23
C SER A 216 -9.40 -14.29 9.08
N VAL A 217 -9.96 -14.06 10.26
CA VAL A 217 -9.30 -13.29 11.30
C VAL A 217 -8.21 -14.16 11.93
N LEU A 218 -7.01 -13.60 12.06
CA LEU A 218 -5.95 -14.15 12.89
C LEU A 218 -6.08 -13.54 14.28
N THR A 219 -6.19 -14.39 15.28
CA THR A 219 -6.17 -14.00 16.69
C THR A 219 -4.83 -14.43 17.27
N ALA A 220 -4.15 -13.54 17.97
CA ALA A 220 -2.99 -13.92 18.77
C ALA A 220 -3.41 -14.96 19.82
N ASN A 221 -2.54 -15.93 20.09
CA ASN A 221 -2.67 -16.84 21.23
C ASN A 221 -2.12 -16.20 22.50
#